data_AF-A0A1W9VJH7-F1
#
_entry.id   AF-A0A1W9VJH7-F1
#
_cell.length_a   1.000
_cell.length_b   1.000
_cell.length_c   1.000
_cell.angle_alpha   90.00
_cell.angle_beta   90.00
_cell.angle_gamma   90.00
#
_symmetry.space_group_name_H-M   'P 1'
#
loop_
_entity.id
_entity.type
_entity.pdbx_description
1 polymer ?
#
loop_
_entity_poly.entity_id
_entity_poly.type
_entity_poly.pdbx_seq_one_letter_code
_entity_poly.pdbx_strand_id
1 'polypeptide(L)' 'MINFNMNKNENFASFKDDKTGLFVFVDSYDNNDFDVRIGSLEDSKLITTIHALDAKEGIG' A
#
# COMPACT_ATOMS: atom_id res chain seq x y z
N MET A 1 -2.35 13.94 7.23
CA MET A 1 -1.34 12.90 6.95
C MET A 1 -2.02 11.57 7.18
N ILE A 2 -2.10 10.70 6.15
CA ILE A 2 -2.63 9.35 6.32
C ILE A 2 -1.51 8.54 6.96
N ASN A 3 -1.70 8.10 8.21
CA ASN A 3 -0.78 7.15 8.83
C ASN A 3 -1.06 5.77 8.22
N PHE A 4 -0.19 5.31 7.34
CA PHE A 4 -0.17 3.94 6.85
C PHE A 4 0.54 3.06 7.88
N ASN A 5 -0.20 2.55 8.87
CA ASN A 5 0.28 1.48 9.73
C ASN A 5 0.04 0.15 9.02
N MET A 6 1.01 -0.32 8.23
CA MET A 6 0.96 -1.69 7.70
C MET A 6 1.60 -2.63 8.71
N ASN A 7 0.75 -3.37 9.42
CA ASN A 7 1.19 -4.49 10.23
C ASN A 7 1.66 -5.63 9.29
N LYS A 8 2.72 -6.39 9.63
CA LYS A 8 3.11 -7.60 8.86
C LYS A 8 1.99 -8.66 8.81
N ASN A 9 0.96 -8.55 9.65
CA ASN A 9 -0.25 -9.37 9.60
C ASN A 9 -1.34 -8.85 8.66
N GLU A 10 -1.17 -7.65 8.11
CA GLU A 10 -2.14 -6.97 7.24
C GLU A 10 -1.46 -6.66 5.91
N ASN A 11 -1.78 -7.46 4.89
CA ASN A 11 -1.13 -7.40 3.59
C ASN A 11 -1.98 -6.67 2.53
N PHE A 12 -3.02 -5.95 2.96
CA PHE A 12 -3.94 -5.25 2.08
C PHE A 12 -4.55 -4.04 2.78
N ALA A 13 -4.57 -2.90 2.09
CA ALA A 13 -5.30 -1.70 2.46
C ALA A 13 -5.88 -1.02 1.21
N SER A 14 -7.02 -0.33 1.37
CA SER A 14 -7.59 0.49 0.31
C SER A 14 -8.15 1.81 0.85
N PHE A 15 -8.05 2.85 0.02
CA PHE A 15 -8.44 4.21 0.35
C PHE A 15 -9.26 4.75 -0.81
N LYS A 16 -10.41 5.33 -0.51
CA LYS A 16 -11.28 5.93 -1.53
C LYS A 16 -11.24 7.45 -1.40
N ASP A 17 -11.06 8.13 -2.52
CA ASP A 17 -11.36 9.55 -2.61
C ASP A 17 -12.85 9.73 -2.95
N ASP A 18 -13.63 10.23 -2.00
CA ASP A 18 -15.07 10.41 -2.18
C ASP A 18 -15.43 11.45 -3.26
N LYS A 19 -14.51 12.36 -3.62
CA LYS A 19 -14.75 13.36 -4.65
C LYS A 19 -14.66 12.78 -6.05
N THR A 20 -13.65 11.94 -6.29
CA THR A 20 -13.38 11.36 -7.62
C THR A 20 -13.92 9.94 -7.76
N GLY A 21 -14.23 9.27 -6.66
CA GLY A 21 -14.60 7.85 -6.61
C GLY A 21 -13.42 6.90 -6.83
N LEU A 22 -12.20 7.41 -6.99
CA LEU A 22 -11.00 6.61 -7.21
C LEU A 22 -10.54 5.93 -5.93
N PHE A 23 -9.99 4.74 -6.11
CA PHE A 23 -9.34 3.97 -5.07
C PHE A 23 -7.83 3.99 -5.25
N VAL A 24 -7.13 4.03 -4.12
CA VAL A 24 -5.74 3.61 -3.98
C VAL A 24 -5.76 2.27 -3.25
N PHE A 25 -5.18 1.25 -3.87
CA PHE A 25 -4.96 -0.06 -3.26
C PHE A 25 -3.48 -0.21 -2.94
N VAL A 26 -3.18 -0.76 -1.77
CA VAL A 26 -1.84 -1.18 -1.37
C VAL A 26 -1.94 -2.62 -0.92
N ASP A 27 -1.27 -3.53 -1.62
CA ASP A 27 -1.31 -4.95 -1.30
C ASP A 27 0.05 -5.63 -1.42
N SER A 28 0.21 -6.74 -0.72
CA SER A 28 1.44 -7.53 -0.73
C SER A 28 1.12 -9.01 -0.56
N TYR A 29 1.95 -9.86 -1.16
CA TYR A 29 1.90 -11.31 -0.94
C TYR A 29 2.89 -11.76 0.14
N ASP A 30 4.03 -11.09 0.24
CA ASP A 30 5.19 -11.55 1.04
C ASP A 30 5.55 -10.60 2.19
N ASN A 31 4.81 -9.49 2.33
CA ASN A 31 5.06 -8.39 3.26
C ASN A 31 6.42 -7.70 3.09
N ASN A 32 7.07 -7.86 1.93
CA ASN A 32 8.26 -7.08 1.55
C ASN A 32 7.94 -6.16 0.39
N ASP A 33 7.29 -6.68 -0.65
CA ASP A 33 6.94 -5.92 -1.84
C ASP A 33 5.46 -5.53 -1.78
N PHE A 34 5.20 -4.23 -1.80
CA PHE A 34 3.85 -3.66 -1.70
C PHE A 34 3.49 -2.94 -2.99
N ASP A 35 2.58 -3.53 -3.76
CA ASP A 35 2.09 -2.93 -4.99
C ASP A 35 1.07 -1.85 -4.69
N VAL A 36 1.25 -0.69 -5.32
CA VAL A 36 0.34 0.45 -5.23
C VAL A 36 -0.40 0.59 -6.54
N ARG A 37 -1.72 0.38 -6.50
CA ARG A 37 -2.61 0.46 -7.67
C ARG A 37 -3.60 1.59 -7.52
N ILE A 38 -3.92 2.28 -8.61
CA ILE A 38 -4.94 3.34 -8.63
C ILE A 38 -5.99 3.03 -9.68
N GLY A 39 -7.28 3.21 -9.32
CA GLY A 39 -8.39 3.09 -10.25
C GLY A 39 -9.71 2.78 -9.56
N SER A 40 -10.53 1.96 -10.19
CA SER A 40 -11.77 1.41 -9.64
C SER A 40 -11.53 0.00 -9.05
N LEU A 41 -12.57 -0.59 -8.46
CA LEU A 41 -12.52 -1.98 -7.97
C LEU A 41 -12.33 -3.00 -9.10
N GLU A 42 -12.85 -2.72 -10.30
CA GLU A 42 -12.82 -3.63 -11.45
C GLU A 42 -11.62 -3.38 -12.38
N ASP A 43 -11.17 -2.13 -12.46
CA ASP A 43 -10.05 -1.70 -13.30
C ASP A 43 -9.16 -0.74 -12.51
N SER A 44 -7.99 -1.23 -12.12
CA SER A 44 -6.95 -0.45 -11.44
C SER A 44 -5.59 -0.79 -12.01
N LYS A 45 -4.72 0.22 -12.08
CA LYS A 45 -3.40 0.10 -12.70
C LYS A 45 -2.32 0.21 -11.66
N LEU A 46 -1.33 -0.67 -11.76
CA LEU A 46 -0.09 -0.57 -10.99
C LEU A 46 0.61 0.75 -11.33
N ILE A 47 0.90 1.52 -10.28
CA ILE A 47 1.63 2.78 -10.40
C ILE A 47 3.07 2.56 -9.95
N THR A 48 3.28 1.82 -8.87
CA THR A 48 4.61 1.54 -8.32
C THR A 48 4.55 0.36 -7.36
N THR A 49 5.73 -0.14 -6.99
CA THR A 49 5.95 -1.14 -5.94
C THR A 49 6.85 -0.52 -4.88
N ILE A 50 6.44 -0.59 -3.62
CA ILE A 50 7.20 -0.10 -2.47
C ILE A 50 7.85 -1.30 -1.79
N HIS A 51 9.16 -1.22 -1.59
CA HIS A 51 9.90 -2.24 -0.84
C HIS A 51 9.95 -1.85 0.63
N ALA A 52 9.44 -2.72 1.50
CA ALA A 52 9.62 -2.57 2.93
C ALA A 52 11.11 -2.70 3.25
N LEU A 53 11.64 -1.66 3.89
CA LEU A 53 12.91 -1.74 4.55
C LEU A 53 12.61 -2.21 5.98
N ASP A 54 13.23 -3.31 6.41
CA ASP A 54 13.31 -3.58 7.84
C ASP A 54 13.95 -2.34 8.46
N ALA A 55 13.24 -1.69 9.37
CA ALA A 55 13.86 -0.75 10.27
C ALA A 55 14.88 -1.56 11.07
N LYS A 56 16.12 -1.67 10.57
CA LYS A 56 17.23 -1.83 11.48
C LYS A 56 17.06 -0.69 12.47
N GLU A 57 16.76 -1.03 13.71
CA GLU A 57 17.01 -0.11 14.80
C GLU A 57 18.37 0.51 14.54
N GLY A 58 18.42 1.83 14.51
CA GLY A 58 19.69 2.54 14.49
C GLY A 58 20.50 2.09 15.69
N ILE A 59 21.45 1.19 15.46
CA ILE A 59 22.57 0.92 16.35
C ILE A 59 23.82 1.12 15.51
N GLY A 60 24.49 2.25 15.74
CA GLY A 60 25.79 2.61 15.18
C GLY A 60 25.81 3.98 14.53
#